data_AF-A0A761M5Y5-F1
#
_entry.id   AF-A0A761M5Y5-F1
#
_cell.length_a   1.000
_cell.length_b   1.000
_cell.length_c   1.000
_cell.angle_alpha   90.00
_cell.angle_beta   90.00
_cell.angle_gamma   90.00
#
_symmetry.space_group_name_H-M   'P 1'
#
loop_
_entity.id
_entity.type
_entity.pdbx_description
1 polymer ?
#
loop_
_entity_poly.entity_id
_entity_poly.type
_entity_poly.pdbx_seq_one_letter_code
_entity_poly.pdbx_strand_id
1 'polypeptide(L)'
;LEHLGLTQKQASAIRRTLSKPSGAIFSSGPTGHGKSTLSQCMAESVTRDDSGINLLTVEDPIESPIRGAVQTPLILADRSDRELMGKAWGKAISNLMRLDPDFIYIGEVRDSTSATGVIEAAQTGHNVITTIHTSHPIDIIQRLRRFGVDQDLLTDATLITCLIGLRLTPLLCPNCKRPYTSHKSEIEQELQELIEKHTDSHNAYLINESGCEQCEGTGIKGRTGVFEVIETDYTFMSLYEREGKFAAWKYWRSKGGETLCGNITLLINQGKVDPVIAHKKICNLDRDEKFNE
;
A
#
# COMPACT_ATOMS: atom_id res chain seq x y z
N LEU A 1 6.94 8.91 -7.96
CA LEU A 1 5.99 8.28 -7.01
C LEU A 1 4.59 8.89 -7.16
N GLU A 2 4.52 10.20 -7.31
CA GLU A 2 3.32 11.04 -7.49
C GLU A 2 2.50 10.63 -8.72
N HIS A 3 3.15 10.22 -9.81
CA HIS A 3 2.46 9.69 -10.99
C HIS A 3 1.63 8.42 -10.71
N LEU A 4 1.90 7.71 -9.60
CA LEU A 4 1.09 6.57 -9.17
C LEU A 4 -0.19 7.01 -8.43
N GLY A 5 -0.32 8.28 -8.04
CA GLY A 5 -1.44 8.81 -7.25
C GLY A 5 -1.09 9.15 -5.80
N LEU A 6 0.16 9.00 -5.38
CA LEU A 6 0.63 9.45 -4.07
C LEU A 6 0.54 10.98 -3.96
N THR A 7 0.10 11.49 -2.82
CA THR A 7 0.22 12.92 -2.52
C THR A 7 1.70 13.29 -2.34
N GLN A 8 2.01 14.58 -2.41
CA GLN A 8 3.38 15.06 -2.14
C GLN A 8 3.85 14.71 -0.72
N LYS A 9 2.94 14.76 0.26
CA LYS A 9 3.24 14.41 1.65
C LYS A 9 3.57 12.92 1.80
N GLN A 10 2.79 12.06 1.16
CA GLN A 10 3.00 10.61 1.17
C GLN A 10 4.26 10.20 0.43
N ALA A 11 4.51 10.76 -0.76
CA ALA A 11 5.75 10.52 -1.50
C ALA A 11 6.98 10.97 -0.70
N SER A 12 6.88 12.11 0.00
CA SER A 12 7.95 12.58 0.89
C SER A 12 8.18 11.66 2.09
N ALA A 13 7.13 11.11 2.68
CA ALA A 13 7.25 10.13 3.77
C ALA A 13 7.94 8.84 3.31
N ILE A 14 7.60 8.33 2.13
CA ILE A 14 8.29 7.18 1.52
C ILE A 14 9.76 7.49 1.30
N ARG A 15 10.10 8.63 0.69
CA ARG A 15 11.50 9.05 0.46
C ARG A 15 12.29 9.15 1.76
N ARG A 16 11.73 9.79 2.81
CA ARG A 16 12.38 9.84 4.13
C ARG A 16 12.63 8.46 4.71
N THR A 17 11.68 7.55 4.53
CA THR A 17 11.81 6.17 5.02
C THR A 17 12.90 5.43 4.26
N LEU A 18 12.95 5.56 2.93
CA LEU A 18 13.99 4.96 2.10
C LEU A 18 15.39 5.53 2.39
N SER A 19 15.50 6.74 2.94
CA SER A 19 16.79 7.31 3.37
C SER A 19 17.25 6.87 4.77
N LYS A 20 16.47 6.04 5.49
CA LYS A 20 16.89 5.50 6.78
C LYS A 20 18.03 4.49 6.58
N PRO A 21 18.94 4.34 7.55
CA PRO A 21 20.07 3.41 7.43
C PRO A 21 19.63 1.95 7.35
N SER A 22 18.50 1.61 7.98
CA SER A 22 17.92 0.27 7.95
C SER A 22 16.42 0.32 8.27
N GLY A 23 15.76 -0.83 8.10
CA GLY A 23 14.36 -1.03 8.45
C GLY A 23 13.53 -1.54 7.29
N ALA A 24 12.29 -1.93 7.59
CA ALA A 24 11.37 -2.56 6.65
C ALA A 24 10.18 -1.65 6.32
N ILE A 25 9.94 -1.52 5.01
CA ILE A 25 8.76 -0.88 4.43
C ILE A 25 7.81 -1.98 3.94
N PHE A 26 6.60 -1.99 4.49
CA PHE A 26 5.58 -2.97 4.11
C PHE A 26 4.46 -2.30 3.31
N SER A 27 4.24 -2.79 2.09
CA SER A 27 3.11 -2.39 1.25
C SER A 27 1.99 -3.42 1.29
N SER A 28 0.77 -2.99 1.58
CA SER A 28 -0.41 -3.85 1.64
C SER A 28 -1.57 -3.39 0.77
N GLY A 29 -2.43 -4.35 0.47
CA GLY A 29 -3.58 -4.19 -0.41
C GLY A 29 -3.98 -5.51 -1.07
N PRO A 30 -5.20 -5.59 -1.64
CA PRO A 30 -5.68 -6.79 -2.30
C PRO A 30 -4.85 -7.14 -3.54
N THR A 31 -5.08 -8.33 -4.07
CA THR A 31 -4.47 -8.77 -5.33
C THR A 31 -4.84 -7.82 -6.48
N GLY A 32 -3.89 -7.52 -7.37
CA GLY A 32 -4.13 -6.67 -8.54
C GLY A 32 -4.24 -5.16 -8.27
N HIS A 33 -3.90 -4.69 -7.07
CA HIS A 33 -4.01 -3.26 -6.71
C HIS A 33 -2.69 -2.48 -6.85
N GLY A 34 -1.65 -3.06 -7.45
CA GLY A 34 -0.40 -2.36 -7.77
C GLY A 34 0.67 -2.35 -6.67
N LYS A 35 0.63 -3.29 -5.71
CA LYS A 35 1.67 -3.41 -4.66
C LYS A 35 3.07 -3.58 -5.27
N SER A 36 3.22 -4.52 -6.19
CA SER A 36 4.48 -4.79 -6.87
C SER A 36 4.97 -3.57 -7.65
N THR A 37 4.08 -2.87 -8.35
CA THR A 37 4.41 -1.62 -9.05
C THR A 37 4.92 -0.54 -8.10
N LEU A 38 4.29 -0.36 -6.93
CA LEU A 38 4.78 0.56 -5.90
C LEU A 38 6.16 0.15 -5.40
N SER A 39 6.35 -1.13 -5.05
CA SER A 39 7.63 -1.67 -4.58
C SER A 39 8.74 -1.49 -5.61
N GLN A 40 8.46 -1.77 -6.89
CA GLN A 40 9.39 -1.55 -7.99
C GLN A 40 9.75 -0.07 -8.16
N CYS A 41 8.75 0.83 -8.10
CA CYS A 41 9.02 2.27 -8.15
C CYS A 41 9.85 2.78 -6.98
N MET A 42 9.68 2.21 -5.77
CA MET A 42 10.54 2.50 -4.63
C MET A 42 11.95 1.98 -4.86
N ALA A 43 12.10 0.71 -5.27
CA ALA A 43 13.39 0.08 -5.48
C ALA A 43 14.19 0.76 -6.62
N GLU A 44 13.54 1.07 -7.75
CA GLU A 44 14.14 1.82 -8.86
C GLU A 44 14.46 3.27 -8.47
N SER A 45 13.73 3.85 -7.51
CA SER A 45 14.09 5.19 -7.02
C SER A 45 15.42 5.18 -6.28
N VAL A 46 15.67 4.14 -5.49
CA VAL A 46 16.91 3.99 -4.73
C VAL A 46 18.11 3.84 -5.67
N THR A 47 18.05 2.91 -6.63
CA THR A 47 19.17 2.66 -7.56
C THR A 47 19.39 3.79 -8.58
N ARG A 48 18.36 4.59 -8.86
CA ARG A 48 18.49 5.78 -9.72
C ARG A 48 19.15 6.92 -8.98
N ASP A 49 18.80 7.11 -7.71
CA ASP A 49 19.31 8.23 -6.90
C ASP A 49 20.77 7.99 -6.48
N ASP A 50 21.18 6.72 -6.31
CA ASP A 50 22.58 6.32 -6.14
C ASP A 50 22.88 5.01 -6.91
N SER A 51 23.72 5.12 -7.95
CA SER A 51 24.13 3.96 -8.76
C SER A 51 25.11 3.01 -8.06
N GLY A 52 25.67 3.40 -6.92
CA GLY A 52 26.53 2.56 -6.08
C GLY A 52 25.76 1.57 -5.20
N ILE A 53 24.44 1.73 -5.07
CA ILE A 53 23.60 0.88 -4.23
C ILE A 53 23.51 -0.54 -4.79
N ASN A 54 23.88 -1.51 -3.96
CA ASN A 54 23.68 -2.93 -4.21
C ASN A 54 22.25 -3.33 -3.81
N LEU A 55 21.32 -3.23 -4.77
CA LEU A 55 19.94 -3.68 -4.61
C LEU A 55 19.77 -5.12 -5.07
N LEU A 56 19.41 -6.01 -4.14
CA LEU A 56 19.13 -7.41 -4.42
C LEU A 56 17.65 -7.73 -4.24
N THR A 57 17.08 -8.55 -5.12
CA THR A 57 15.66 -8.93 -5.03
C THR A 57 15.45 -10.43 -5.05
N VAL A 58 14.38 -10.88 -4.39
CA VAL A 58 13.81 -12.22 -4.54
C VAL A 58 12.30 -12.11 -4.79
N GLU A 59 11.83 -12.66 -5.92
CA GLU A 59 10.45 -12.48 -6.43
C GLU A 59 9.86 -13.79 -7.00
N ASP A 60 8.53 -13.98 -6.94
CA ASP A 60 7.84 -15.16 -7.50
C ASP A 60 6.56 -14.76 -8.29
N PRO A 61 6.65 -14.53 -9.62
CA PRO A 61 7.85 -14.33 -10.43
C PRO A 61 8.31 -12.85 -10.45
N ILE A 62 9.41 -12.57 -11.14
CA ILE A 62 9.80 -11.20 -11.50
C ILE A 62 8.75 -10.63 -12.47
N GLU A 63 8.09 -9.53 -12.10
CA GLU A 63 7.04 -8.91 -12.94
C GLU A 63 7.61 -7.97 -14.01
N SER A 64 8.66 -7.21 -13.68
CA SER A 64 9.30 -6.23 -14.56
C SER A 64 10.77 -6.03 -14.17
N PRO A 65 11.66 -5.72 -15.12
CA PRO A 65 13.03 -5.34 -14.81
C PRO A 65 13.07 -4.07 -13.94
N ILE A 66 13.93 -4.08 -12.93
CA ILE A 66 14.28 -2.91 -12.10
C ILE A 66 15.71 -2.50 -12.47
N ARG A 67 15.87 -1.30 -13.02
CA ARG A 67 17.19 -0.83 -13.45
C ARG A 67 18.14 -0.72 -12.25
N GLY A 68 19.33 -1.33 -12.38
CA GLY A 68 20.35 -1.32 -11.33
C GLY A 68 20.15 -2.36 -10.22
N ALA A 69 19.12 -3.20 -10.30
CA ALA A 69 18.90 -4.28 -9.35
C ALA A 69 19.43 -5.63 -9.88
N VAL A 70 19.88 -6.50 -8.98
CA VAL A 70 20.08 -7.92 -9.26
C VAL A 70 18.82 -8.67 -8.82
N GLN A 71 17.98 -9.05 -9.78
CA GLN A 71 16.70 -9.70 -9.51
C GLN A 71 16.81 -11.22 -9.59
N THR A 72 16.45 -11.90 -8.50
CA THR A 72 16.47 -13.36 -8.42
C THR A 72 15.05 -13.91 -8.39
N PRO A 73 14.63 -14.73 -9.37
CA PRO A 73 13.36 -15.42 -9.28
C PRO A 73 13.45 -16.54 -8.23
N LEU A 74 12.37 -16.78 -7.50
CA LEU A 74 12.28 -17.91 -6.58
C LEU A 74 12.19 -19.22 -7.39
N ILE A 75 13.20 -20.08 -7.23
CA ILE A 75 13.26 -21.37 -7.95
C ILE A 75 12.67 -22.48 -7.08
N LEU A 76 11.50 -23.00 -7.48
CA LEU A 76 10.78 -24.06 -6.80
C LEU A 76 10.09 -25.03 -7.76
N ALA A 77 10.02 -26.31 -7.33
CA ALA A 77 9.40 -27.38 -8.11
C ALA A 77 7.86 -27.38 -8.02
N ASP A 78 7.29 -27.04 -6.87
CA ASP A 78 5.85 -27.02 -6.62
C ASP A 78 5.46 -25.77 -5.81
N ARG A 79 4.58 -24.93 -6.37
CA ARG A 79 4.07 -23.71 -5.72
C ARG A 79 2.87 -23.96 -4.82
N SER A 80 2.27 -25.15 -4.87
CA SER A 80 1.12 -25.52 -4.05
C SER A 80 1.52 -26.00 -2.66
N ASP A 81 2.76 -26.49 -2.50
CA ASP A 81 3.33 -26.88 -1.22
C ASP A 81 3.80 -25.66 -0.42
N ARG A 82 3.02 -25.28 0.59
CA ARG A 82 3.32 -24.13 1.45
C ARG A 82 4.59 -24.31 2.28
N GLU A 83 4.93 -25.52 2.69
CA GLU A 83 6.13 -25.76 3.49
C GLU A 83 7.39 -25.63 2.63
N LEU A 84 7.36 -26.20 1.42
CA LEU A 84 8.43 -26.04 0.44
C LEU A 84 8.62 -24.57 0.06
N MET A 85 7.51 -23.86 -0.20
CA MET A 85 7.51 -22.43 -0.49
C MET A 85 8.18 -21.62 0.63
N GLY A 86 7.78 -21.84 1.89
CA GLY A 86 8.36 -21.14 3.03
C GLY A 86 9.85 -21.41 3.19
N LYS A 87 10.29 -22.67 3.05
CA LYS A 87 11.72 -23.05 3.09
C LYS A 87 12.54 -22.35 2.01
N ALA A 88 12.00 -22.23 0.81
CA ALA A 88 12.68 -21.57 -0.30
C ALA A 88 12.82 -20.07 -0.08
N TRP A 89 11.77 -19.40 0.38
CA TRP A 89 11.82 -17.99 0.77
C TRP A 89 12.87 -17.76 1.86
N GLY A 90 12.85 -18.56 2.93
CA GLY A 90 13.85 -18.46 4.00
C GLY A 90 15.29 -18.62 3.50
N LYS A 91 15.54 -19.63 2.66
CA LYS A 91 16.85 -19.85 2.06
C LYS A 91 17.28 -18.69 1.16
N ALA A 92 16.37 -18.18 0.32
CA ALA A 92 16.67 -17.07 -0.57
C ALA A 92 16.99 -15.79 0.21
N ILE A 93 16.16 -15.42 1.21
CA ILE A 93 16.40 -14.25 2.07
C ILE A 93 17.74 -14.38 2.80
N SER A 94 18.03 -15.54 3.39
CA SER A 94 19.30 -15.79 4.08
C SER A 94 20.52 -15.68 3.15
N ASN A 95 20.36 -16.06 1.88
CA ASN A 95 21.43 -15.90 0.89
C ASN A 95 21.63 -14.43 0.51
N LEU A 96 20.55 -13.67 0.30
CA LEU A 96 20.66 -12.24 -0.05
C LEU A 96 21.43 -11.45 1.01
N MET A 97 21.18 -11.70 2.30
CA MET A 97 21.89 -11.03 3.40
C MET A 97 23.41 -11.29 3.43
N ARG A 98 23.93 -12.29 2.70
CA ARG A 98 25.37 -12.60 2.63
C ARG A 98 26.06 -12.02 1.40
N LEU A 99 25.32 -11.32 0.56
CA LEU A 99 25.81 -10.74 -0.70
C LEU A 99 26.10 -9.23 -0.57
N ASP A 100 26.32 -8.76 0.67
CA ASP A 100 26.61 -7.36 0.99
C ASP A 100 25.58 -6.37 0.41
N PRO A 101 24.25 -6.60 0.59
CA PRO A 101 23.25 -5.70 0.02
C PRO A 101 23.11 -4.41 0.83
N ASP A 102 22.89 -3.28 0.16
CA ASP A 102 22.41 -2.07 0.82
C ASP A 102 20.87 -2.12 0.98
N PHE A 103 20.20 -2.68 -0.04
CA PHE A 103 18.74 -2.84 -0.08
C PHE A 103 18.36 -4.25 -0.50
N ILE A 104 17.31 -4.76 0.13
CA ILE A 104 16.70 -6.05 -0.16
C ILE A 104 15.23 -5.83 -0.54
N TYR A 105 14.84 -6.25 -1.74
CA TYR A 105 13.43 -6.33 -2.13
C TYR A 105 12.93 -7.77 -2.06
N ILE A 106 12.03 -8.05 -1.13
CA ILE A 106 11.37 -9.34 -0.98
C ILE A 106 9.96 -9.21 -1.53
N GLY A 107 9.64 -9.94 -2.60
CA GLY A 107 8.38 -9.78 -3.34
C GLY A 107 7.14 -9.79 -2.45
N GLU A 108 7.09 -10.69 -1.46
CA GLU A 108 5.99 -10.74 -0.49
C GLU A 108 6.31 -11.54 0.78
N VAL A 109 5.56 -11.26 1.84
CA VAL A 109 5.53 -12.02 3.09
C VAL A 109 4.24 -12.84 3.16
N ARG A 110 4.37 -14.17 3.20
CA ARG A 110 3.24 -15.12 3.17
C ARG A 110 3.11 -16.00 4.40
N ASP A 111 4.19 -16.22 5.13
CA ASP A 111 4.30 -17.19 6.21
C ASP A 111 5.28 -16.73 7.30
N SER A 112 5.46 -17.56 8.33
CA SER A 112 6.39 -17.33 9.44
C SER A 112 7.84 -17.18 8.95
N THR A 113 8.27 -18.04 8.03
CA THR A 113 9.66 -18.05 7.55
C THR A 113 10.02 -16.75 6.81
N SER A 114 9.16 -16.30 5.91
CA SER A 114 9.33 -15.04 5.19
C SER A 114 9.20 -13.83 6.11
N ALA A 115 8.29 -13.87 7.10
CA ALA A 115 8.13 -12.80 8.08
C ALA A 115 9.38 -12.64 8.97
N THR A 116 9.88 -13.74 9.55
CA THR A 116 11.11 -13.74 10.34
C THR A 116 12.29 -13.26 9.50
N GLY A 117 12.43 -13.76 8.27
CA GLY A 117 13.53 -13.35 7.38
C GLY A 117 13.54 -11.84 7.07
N VAL A 118 12.38 -11.22 6.84
CA VAL A 118 12.28 -9.76 6.64
C VAL A 118 12.74 -9.00 7.88
N ILE A 119 12.29 -9.43 9.06
CA ILE A 119 12.60 -8.76 10.32
C ILE A 119 14.08 -8.93 10.69
N GLU A 120 14.65 -10.13 10.52
CA GLU A 120 16.08 -10.37 10.69
C GLU A 120 16.93 -9.53 9.74
N ALA A 121 16.53 -9.41 8.47
CA ALA A 121 17.22 -8.55 7.50
C ALA A 121 17.21 -7.08 7.95
N ALA A 122 16.06 -6.57 8.39
CA ALA A 122 15.97 -5.21 8.93
C ALA A 122 16.83 -5.03 10.20
N GLN A 123 16.81 -6.01 11.11
CA GLN A 123 17.53 -5.98 12.38
C GLN A 123 19.05 -6.05 12.21
N THR A 124 19.52 -6.70 11.15
CA THR A 124 20.94 -6.78 10.79
C THR A 124 21.44 -5.56 10.02
N GLY A 125 20.61 -4.50 9.90
CA GLY A 125 21.03 -3.22 9.34
C GLY A 125 20.68 -3.02 7.87
N HIS A 126 19.86 -3.88 7.26
CA HIS A 126 19.47 -3.73 5.86
C HIS A 126 18.19 -2.91 5.70
N ASN A 127 18.07 -2.21 4.58
CA ASN A 127 16.79 -1.66 4.15
C ASN A 127 15.99 -2.70 3.38
N VAL A 128 14.77 -2.98 3.83
CA VAL A 128 13.91 -4.00 3.24
C VAL A 128 12.65 -3.38 2.66
N ILE A 129 12.38 -3.66 1.38
CA ILE A 129 11.10 -3.35 0.74
C ILE A 129 10.35 -4.67 0.61
N THR A 130 9.08 -4.72 1.02
CA THR A 130 8.27 -5.92 0.82
C THR A 130 6.78 -5.64 0.74
N THR A 131 6.02 -6.67 0.37
CA THR A 131 4.56 -6.62 0.32
C THR A 131 3.92 -7.64 1.27
N ILE A 132 2.72 -7.34 1.74
CA ILE A 132 1.95 -8.24 2.59
C ILE A 132 0.45 -8.03 2.36
N HIS A 133 -0.34 -9.10 2.42
CA HIS A 133 -1.77 -9.01 2.18
C HIS A 133 -2.53 -8.66 3.47
N THR A 134 -2.89 -7.38 3.61
CA THR A 134 -3.81 -6.90 4.65
C THR A 134 -4.83 -5.91 4.06
N SER A 135 -5.97 -5.76 4.74
CA SER A 135 -7.00 -4.80 4.35
C SER A 135 -6.56 -3.36 4.65
N HIS A 136 -5.98 -3.12 5.83
CA HIS A 136 -5.47 -1.81 6.24
C HIS A 136 -3.96 -1.88 6.52
N PRO A 137 -3.21 -0.79 6.29
CA PRO A 137 -1.78 -0.77 6.57
C PRO A 137 -1.49 -1.06 8.04
N ILE A 138 -2.30 -0.56 8.97
CA ILE A 138 -2.07 -0.78 10.39
C ILE A 138 -2.27 -2.25 10.83
N ASP A 139 -2.98 -3.06 10.03
CA ASP A 139 -3.14 -4.50 10.29
C ASP A 139 -1.88 -5.30 9.94
N ILE A 140 -0.88 -4.70 9.29
CA ILE A 140 0.40 -5.34 8.95
C ILE A 140 1.07 -5.89 10.22
N ILE A 141 1.15 -5.08 11.28
CA ILE A 141 1.77 -5.48 12.55
C ILE A 141 1.02 -6.69 13.14
N GLN A 142 -0.32 -6.65 13.15
CA GLN A 142 -1.13 -7.78 13.62
C GLN A 142 -0.93 -9.05 12.75
N ARG A 143 -0.73 -8.89 11.43
CA ARG A 143 -0.48 -10.01 10.52
C ARG A 143 0.88 -10.64 10.77
N LEU A 144 1.92 -9.84 10.96
CA LEU A 144 3.26 -10.32 11.31
C LEU A 144 3.26 -11.04 12.67
N ARG A 145 2.51 -10.55 13.66
CA ARG A 145 2.29 -11.25 14.92
C ARG A 145 1.67 -12.64 14.74
N ARG A 146 0.70 -12.77 13.81
CA ARG A 146 0.11 -14.07 13.47
C ARG A 146 1.08 -15.01 12.75
N PHE A 147 2.12 -14.46 12.12
CA PHE A 147 3.23 -15.22 11.56
C PHE A 147 4.30 -15.56 12.60
N GLY A 148 4.12 -15.19 13.87
CA GLY A 148 5.01 -15.59 14.96
C GLY A 148 6.23 -14.69 15.16
N VAL A 149 6.20 -13.46 14.61
CA VAL A 149 7.21 -12.45 14.94
C VAL A 149 6.98 -11.95 16.37
N ASP A 150 8.05 -11.87 17.16
CA ASP A 150 8.01 -11.43 18.55
C ASP A 150 7.53 -9.97 18.69
N GLN A 151 6.77 -9.72 19.76
CA GLN A 151 6.11 -8.43 20.00
C GLN A 151 7.11 -7.26 20.12
N ASP A 152 8.26 -7.50 20.74
CA ASP A 152 9.31 -6.49 20.92
C ASP A 152 9.88 -6.03 19.57
N LEU A 153 10.00 -6.93 18.59
CA LEU A 153 10.47 -6.60 17.24
C LEU A 153 9.37 -5.88 16.43
N LEU A 154 8.11 -6.28 16.62
CA LEU A 154 6.96 -5.70 15.92
C LEU A 154 6.66 -4.24 16.29
N THR A 155 7.10 -3.83 17.48
CA THR A 155 6.88 -2.49 18.02
C THR A 155 8.16 -1.67 18.07
N ASP A 156 9.22 -2.13 17.40
CA ASP A 156 10.42 -1.34 17.17
C ASP A 156 10.24 -0.42 15.94
N ALA A 157 10.20 0.89 16.17
CA ALA A 157 10.06 1.90 15.13
C ALA A 157 11.27 2.01 14.19
N THR A 158 12.41 1.41 14.56
CA THR A 158 13.60 1.31 13.72
C THR A 158 13.54 0.09 12.79
N LEU A 159 12.82 -0.97 13.17
CA LEU A 159 12.65 -2.18 12.36
C LEU A 159 11.50 -2.05 11.36
N ILE A 160 10.33 -1.58 11.78
CA ILE A 160 9.18 -1.40 10.90
C ILE A 160 8.99 0.09 10.71
N THR A 161 9.55 0.63 9.63
CA THR A 161 9.72 2.08 9.45
C THR A 161 8.59 2.74 8.69
N CYS A 162 7.85 1.98 7.88
CA CYS A 162 6.67 2.48 7.15
C CYS A 162 5.68 1.37 6.80
N LEU A 163 4.39 1.69 6.99
CA LEU A 163 3.25 0.85 6.61
C LEU A 163 2.46 1.57 5.52
N ILE A 164 2.32 0.95 4.34
CA ILE A 164 1.65 1.54 3.19
C ILE A 164 0.42 0.72 2.83
N GLY A 165 -0.75 1.34 2.80
CA GLY A 165 -1.98 0.76 2.28
C GLY A 165 -2.24 1.31 0.88
N LEU A 166 -2.52 0.43 -0.07
CA LEU A 166 -2.79 0.77 -1.47
C LEU A 166 -4.12 0.20 -1.95
N ARG A 167 -4.87 1.02 -2.68
CA ARG A 167 -5.94 0.59 -3.58
C ARG A 167 -5.79 1.24 -4.95
N LEU A 168 -6.21 0.54 -6.00
CA LEU A 168 -6.25 1.08 -7.36
C LEU A 168 -7.70 1.39 -7.72
N THR A 169 -7.99 2.64 -8.09
CA THR A 169 -9.34 3.08 -8.47
C THR A 169 -9.40 3.47 -9.94
N PRO A 170 -10.49 3.14 -10.67
CA PRO A 170 -10.73 3.65 -12.01
C PRO A 170 -10.96 5.16 -11.98
N LEU A 171 -10.52 5.84 -13.05
CA LEU A 171 -10.80 7.25 -13.29
C LEU A 171 -11.97 7.38 -14.27
N LEU A 172 -12.92 8.25 -13.93
CA LEU A 172 -14.05 8.57 -14.78
C LEU A 172 -13.59 9.15 -16.12
N CYS A 173 -14.28 8.78 -17.20
CA CYS A 173 -14.08 9.42 -18.49
C CYS A 173 -14.47 10.91 -18.41
N PRO A 174 -13.57 11.86 -18.70
CA PRO A 174 -13.87 13.28 -18.59
C PRO A 174 -14.93 13.76 -19.60
N ASN A 175 -15.15 13.01 -20.68
CA ASN A 175 -16.06 13.40 -21.77
C ASN A 175 -17.52 12.96 -21.54
N CYS A 176 -17.76 11.94 -20.72
CA CYS A 176 -19.10 11.35 -20.59
C CYS A 176 -19.55 11.09 -19.16
N LYS A 177 -18.74 11.41 -18.14
CA LYS A 177 -19.15 11.34 -16.73
C LYS A 177 -20.42 12.17 -16.48
N ARG A 178 -21.28 11.68 -15.60
CA ARG A 178 -22.63 12.22 -15.36
C ARG A 178 -22.68 12.96 -14.02
N PRO A 179 -23.18 14.20 -13.93
CA PRO A 179 -23.26 14.90 -12.65
C PRO A 179 -24.09 14.12 -11.61
N TYR A 180 -23.54 13.92 -10.41
CA TYR A 180 -24.25 13.18 -9.35
C TYR A 180 -25.60 13.81 -9.01
N THR A 181 -25.65 15.13 -8.86
CA THR A 181 -26.87 15.87 -8.47
C THR A 181 -28.05 15.65 -9.41
N SER A 182 -27.80 15.51 -10.71
CA SER A 182 -28.83 15.26 -11.72
C SER A 182 -29.27 13.79 -11.80
N HIS A 183 -28.51 12.87 -11.20
CA HIS A 183 -28.67 11.42 -11.38
C HIS A 183 -28.75 10.63 -10.06
N LYS A 184 -28.76 11.31 -8.91
CA LYS A 184 -28.74 10.66 -7.59
C LYS A 184 -29.95 9.75 -7.33
N SER A 185 -31.08 10.00 -8.01
CA SER A 185 -32.28 9.15 -7.94
C SER A 185 -32.05 7.71 -8.45
N GLU A 186 -30.96 7.47 -9.18
CA GLU A 186 -30.55 6.13 -9.65
C GLU A 186 -29.83 5.31 -8.57
N ILE A 187 -29.52 5.91 -7.42
CA ILE A 187 -28.70 5.31 -6.35
C ILE A 187 -29.58 4.97 -5.14
N GLU A 188 -29.23 3.90 -4.42
CA GLU A 188 -29.86 3.51 -3.16
C GLU A 188 -29.80 4.66 -2.12
N GLN A 189 -30.90 4.92 -1.41
CA GLN A 189 -31.03 6.07 -0.50
C GLN A 189 -29.92 6.10 0.58
N GLU A 190 -29.62 4.96 1.20
CA GLU A 190 -28.55 4.86 2.21
C GLU A 190 -27.18 5.30 1.67
N LEU A 191 -26.90 4.98 0.41
CA LEU A 191 -25.66 5.39 -0.23
C LEU A 191 -25.69 6.86 -0.63
N GLN A 192 -26.85 7.42 -1.00
CA GLN A 192 -26.98 8.86 -1.20
C GLN A 192 -26.63 9.63 0.08
N GLU A 193 -27.15 9.20 1.23
CA GLU A 193 -26.87 9.82 2.53
C GLU A 193 -25.38 9.80 2.87
N LEU A 194 -24.71 8.67 2.63
CA LEU A 194 -23.25 8.55 2.80
C LEU A 194 -22.47 9.48 1.85
N ILE A 195 -22.87 9.56 0.58
CA ILE A 195 -22.20 10.41 -0.40
C ILE A 195 -22.38 11.88 -0.02
N GLU A 196 -23.59 12.31 0.30
CA GLU A 196 -23.89 13.69 0.67
C GLU A 196 -23.25 14.10 2.01
N LYS A 197 -23.08 13.17 2.95
CA LYS A 197 -22.39 13.43 4.23
C LYS A 197 -20.87 13.56 4.08
N HIS A 198 -20.25 12.72 3.26
CA HIS A 198 -18.79 12.55 3.25
C HIS A 198 -18.08 13.17 2.05
N THR A 199 -18.81 13.71 1.07
CA THR A 199 -18.25 14.24 -0.18
C THR A 199 -18.89 15.57 -0.55
N ASP A 200 -18.26 16.31 -1.47
CA ASP A 200 -18.89 17.46 -2.11
C ASP A 200 -19.77 16.97 -3.27
N SER A 201 -21.06 16.78 -2.96
CA SER A 201 -22.04 16.22 -3.90
C SER A 201 -22.21 17.04 -5.18
N HIS A 202 -21.91 18.35 -5.17
CA HIS A 202 -22.01 19.20 -6.36
C HIS A 202 -20.85 18.96 -7.33
N ASN A 203 -19.69 18.54 -6.81
CA ASN A 203 -18.52 18.21 -7.61
C ASN A 203 -18.35 16.69 -7.83
N ALA A 204 -19.26 15.87 -7.32
CA ALA A 204 -19.29 14.43 -7.54
C ALA A 204 -19.90 14.09 -8.91
N TYR A 205 -19.38 13.04 -9.53
CA TYR A 205 -19.86 12.53 -10.82
C TYR A 205 -19.99 11.01 -10.77
N LEU A 206 -20.93 10.49 -11.55
CA LEU A 206 -21.17 9.07 -11.76
C LEU A 206 -20.58 8.61 -13.09
N ILE A 207 -20.26 7.32 -13.15
CA ILE A 207 -19.90 6.64 -14.38
C ILE A 207 -21.08 6.67 -15.35
N ASN A 208 -20.77 6.87 -16.63
CA ASN A 208 -21.69 6.54 -17.71
C ASN A 208 -21.41 5.12 -18.17
N GLU A 209 -22.28 4.19 -17.81
CA GLU A 209 -22.11 2.75 -18.09
C GLU A 209 -22.11 2.42 -19.58
N SER A 210 -22.75 3.24 -20.42
CA SER A 210 -22.71 3.10 -21.88
C SER A 210 -21.42 3.69 -22.49
N GLY A 211 -20.67 4.46 -21.71
CA GLY A 211 -19.46 5.15 -22.15
C GLY A 211 -19.68 6.10 -23.33
N CYS A 212 -18.58 6.39 -24.04
CA CYS A 212 -18.53 7.15 -25.28
C CYS A 212 -17.32 6.69 -26.11
N GLU A 213 -17.14 7.23 -27.32
CA GLU A 213 -16.00 6.91 -28.19
C GLU A 213 -14.64 7.16 -27.52
N GLN A 214 -14.52 8.21 -26.70
CA GLN A 214 -13.26 8.61 -26.05
C GLN A 214 -12.77 7.65 -24.96
N CYS A 215 -13.65 6.78 -24.47
CA CYS A 215 -13.34 5.74 -23.50
C CYS A 215 -13.73 4.35 -24.03
N GLU A 216 -13.96 4.22 -25.34
CA GLU A 216 -14.29 2.95 -26.00
C GLU A 216 -15.48 2.23 -25.34
N GLY A 217 -16.52 3.00 -24.97
CA GLY A 217 -17.74 2.45 -24.38
C GLY A 217 -17.64 2.01 -22.91
N THR A 218 -16.53 2.28 -22.21
CA THR A 218 -16.34 1.79 -20.81
C THR A 218 -16.77 2.77 -19.71
N GLY A 219 -16.86 4.07 -20.02
CA GLY A 219 -17.05 5.14 -19.02
C GLY A 219 -15.81 5.44 -18.17
N ILE A 220 -14.69 4.74 -18.38
CA ILE A 220 -13.45 4.82 -17.60
C ILE A 220 -12.29 5.22 -18.50
N LYS A 221 -11.40 6.10 -18.03
CA LYS A 221 -10.18 6.46 -18.77
C LYS A 221 -8.97 6.48 -17.83
N GLY A 222 -8.35 5.32 -17.69
CA GLY A 222 -7.19 5.12 -16.82
C GLY A 222 -7.55 4.78 -15.37
N ARG A 223 -6.51 4.71 -14.54
CA ARG A 223 -6.58 4.32 -13.12
C ARG A 223 -5.56 5.14 -12.34
N THR A 224 -5.82 5.33 -11.04
CA THR A 224 -4.87 5.93 -10.11
C THR A 224 -4.80 5.12 -8.82
N GLY A 225 -3.65 5.11 -8.19
CA GLY A 225 -3.52 4.59 -6.83
C GLY A 225 -4.10 5.58 -5.81
N VAL A 226 -4.60 5.03 -4.72
CA VAL A 226 -5.04 5.74 -3.53
C VAL A 226 -4.35 5.10 -2.34
N PHE A 227 -3.66 5.92 -1.56
CA PHE A 227 -2.67 5.45 -0.59
C PHE A 227 -3.01 5.91 0.82
N GLU A 228 -2.52 5.15 1.80
CA GLU A 228 -2.41 5.53 3.21
C GLU A 228 -1.01 5.17 3.66
N VAL A 229 -0.18 6.17 3.94
CA VAL A 229 1.25 5.99 4.25
C VAL A 229 1.50 6.38 5.70
N ILE A 230 1.79 5.38 6.53
CA ILE A 230 2.08 5.53 7.95
C ILE A 230 3.58 5.37 8.15
N GLU A 231 4.29 6.49 8.20
CA GLU A 231 5.66 6.52 8.72
C GLU A 231 5.58 6.34 10.25
N THR A 232 6.25 5.32 10.76
CA THR A 232 6.21 4.97 12.17
C THR A 232 7.24 5.79 12.96
N ASP A 233 6.87 6.12 14.19
CA ASP A 233 7.78 6.69 15.18
C ASP A 233 7.63 5.93 16.51
N TYR A 234 8.49 6.26 17.48
CA TYR A 234 8.47 5.63 18.81
C TYR A 234 7.11 5.77 19.50
N THR A 235 6.43 6.92 19.36
CA THR A 235 5.14 7.17 20.01
C THR A 235 4.05 6.34 19.37
N PHE A 236 4.04 6.25 18.04
CA PHE A 236 3.13 5.40 17.28
C PHE A 236 3.24 3.95 17.73
N MET A 237 4.46 3.39 17.80
CA MET A 237 4.65 2.00 18.19
C MET A 237 4.33 1.76 19.67
N SER A 238 4.71 2.68 20.57
CA SER A 238 4.37 2.58 21.99
C SER A 238 2.85 2.61 22.23
N LEU A 239 2.13 3.48 21.51
CA LEU A 239 0.65 3.51 21.57
C LEU A 239 0.06 2.23 20.98
N TYR A 240 0.62 1.70 19.90
CA TYR A 240 0.16 0.44 19.30
C TYR A 240 0.28 -0.71 20.32
N GLU A 241 1.39 -0.78 21.03
CA GLU A 241 1.66 -1.80 22.04
C GLU A 241 0.73 -1.68 23.26
N ARG A 242 0.62 -0.46 23.81
CA ARG A 242 -0.06 -0.22 25.11
C ARG A 242 -1.57 -0.10 24.99
N GLU A 243 -2.04 0.52 23.91
CA GLU A 243 -3.45 0.93 23.74
C GLU A 243 -4.08 0.35 22.47
N GLY A 244 -3.30 -0.34 21.63
CA GLY A 244 -3.77 -1.00 20.44
C GLY A 244 -3.75 -0.12 19.19
N LYS A 245 -4.08 -0.75 18.06
CA LYS A 245 -3.91 -0.16 16.73
C LYS A 245 -4.65 1.16 16.52
N PHE A 246 -5.87 1.31 17.03
CA PHE A 246 -6.64 2.53 16.79
C PHE A 246 -6.08 3.74 17.54
N ALA A 247 -5.47 3.56 18.72
CA ALA A 247 -4.78 4.64 19.42
C ALA A 247 -3.58 5.16 18.61
N ALA A 248 -2.74 4.24 18.11
CA ALA A 248 -1.62 4.57 17.23
C ALA A 248 -2.08 5.27 15.93
N TRP A 249 -3.15 4.76 15.30
CA TRP A 249 -3.73 5.36 14.10
C TRP A 249 -4.26 6.77 14.36
N LYS A 250 -5.00 6.99 15.45
CA LYS A 250 -5.51 8.32 15.85
C LYS A 250 -4.35 9.29 16.13
N TYR A 251 -3.28 8.83 16.78
CA TYR A 251 -2.05 9.62 16.94
C TYR A 251 -1.47 10.05 15.59
N TRP A 252 -1.24 9.11 14.68
CA TRP A 252 -0.73 9.42 13.34
C TRP A 252 -1.64 10.39 12.58
N ARG A 253 -2.97 10.22 12.68
CA ARG A 253 -3.95 11.16 12.12
C ARG A 253 -3.83 12.56 12.70
N SER A 254 -3.65 12.67 14.02
CA SER A 254 -3.49 13.97 14.71
C SER A 254 -2.24 14.74 14.25
N LYS A 255 -1.22 14.03 13.74
CA LYS A 255 -0.02 14.61 13.11
C LYS A 255 -0.23 14.97 11.63
N GLY A 256 -1.48 14.94 11.17
CA GLY A 256 -1.88 15.22 9.80
C GLY A 256 -1.69 14.03 8.84
N GLY A 257 -1.71 12.79 9.34
CA GLY A 257 -1.70 11.60 8.49
C GLY A 257 -2.83 11.61 7.45
N GLU A 258 -2.53 11.29 6.19
CA GLU A 258 -3.50 11.28 5.08
C GLU A 258 -4.02 9.87 4.83
N THR A 259 -5.31 9.67 5.07
CA THR A 259 -5.97 8.36 4.98
C THR A 259 -6.33 7.98 3.56
N LEU A 260 -6.49 6.67 3.35
CA LEU A 260 -7.04 6.17 2.09
C LEU A 260 -8.45 6.73 1.85
N CYS A 261 -9.28 6.81 2.90
CA CYS A 261 -10.62 7.39 2.84
C CYS A 261 -10.58 8.89 2.50
N GLY A 262 -9.72 9.67 3.15
CA GLY A 262 -9.55 11.10 2.84
C GLY A 262 -9.08 11.33 1.40
N ASN A 263 -8.15 10.51 0.92
CA ASN A 263 -7.62 10.61 -0.44
C ASN A 263 -8.63 10.20 -1.51
N ILE A 264 -9.44 9.16 -1.28
CA ILE A 264 -10.52 8.80 -2.23
C ILE A 264 -11.59 9.90 -2.27
N THR A 265 -11.97 10.46 -1.11
CA THR A 265 -12.91 11.60 -1.04
C THR A 265 -12.39 12.81 -1.81
N LEU A 266 -11.09 13.12 -1.72
CA LEU A 266 -10.49 14.19 -2.51
C LEU A 266 -10.63 13.95 -4.02
N LEU A 267 -10.45 12.71 -4.49
CA LEU A 267 -10.63 12.38 -5.91
C LEU A 267 -12.09 12.44 -6.36
N ILE A 268 -13.03 12.06 -5.48
CA ILE A 268 -14.48 12.22 -5.73
C ILE A 268 -14.82 13.70 -5.87
N ASN A 269 -14.35 14.54 -4.95
CA ASN A 269 -14.61 15.98 -4.95
C ASN A 269 -13.92 16.72 -6.10
N GLN A 270 -12.93 16.10 -6.76
CA GLN A 270 -12.34 16.58 -8.01
C GLN A 270 -13.11 16.08 -9.26
N GLY A 271 -14.20 15.34 -9.07
CA GLY A 271 -14.99 14.71 -10.11
C GLY A 271 -14.22 13.69 -10.94
N LYS A 272 -13.21 13.04 -10.34
CA LYS A 272 -12.34 12.07 -11.02
C LYS A 272 -12.75 10.62 -10.75
N VAL A 273 -13.41 10.36 -9.62
CA VAL A 273 -13.81 9.02 -9.20
C VAL A 273 -15.29 9.01 -8.86
N ASP A 274 -15.96 7.93 -9.26
CA ASP A 274 -17.34 7.68 -8.94
C ASP A 274 -17.50 7.33 -7.44
N PRO A 275 -18.35 8.06 -6.68
CA PRO A 275 -18.52 7.84 -5.24
C PRO A 275 -19.14 6.47 -4.89
N VAL A 276 -19.99 5.91 -5.76
CA VAL A 276 -20.58 4.58 -5.59
C VAL A 276 -19.52 3.51 -5.77
N ILE A 277 -18.70 3.60 -6.83
CA ILE A 277 -17.58 2.67 -7.07
C ILE A 277 -16.58 2.77 -5.91
N ALA A 278 -16.23 3.98 -5.48
CA ALA A 278 -15.34 4.21 -4.37
C ALA A 278 -15.83 3.50 -3.10
N HIS A 279 -17.09 3.75 -2.70
CA HIS A 279 -17.67 3.16 -1.51
C HIS A 279 -17.71 1.62 -1.58
N LYS A 280 -18.21 1.07 -2.68
CA LYS A 280 -18.47 -0.38 -2.80
C LYS A 280 -17.20 -1.21 -3.04
N LYS A 281 -16.16 -0.65 -3.68
CA LYS A 281 -15.00 -1.44 -4.15
C LYS A 281 -13.65 -1.00 -3.58
N ILE A 282 -13.51 0.25 -3.13
CA ILE A 282 -12.21 0.82 -2.79
C ILE A 282 -12.09 1.05 -1.27
N CYS A 283 -12.97 1.88 -0.73
CA CYS A 283 -12.99 2.27 0.67
C CYS A 283 -14.37 2.82 1.01
N ASN A 284 -14.98 2.30 2.08
CA ASN A 284 -16.22 2.88 2.58
C ASN A 284 -15.98 4.35 3.00
N LEU A 285 -16.89 5.23 2.59
CA LEU A 285 -16.77 6.68 2.79
C LEU A 285 -16.84 7.09 4.27
N ASP A 286 -17.42 6.25 5.11
CA ASP A 286 -17.57 6.41 6.56
C ASP A 286 -16.48 5.68 7.36
N ARG A 287 -15.49 5.07 6.70
CA ARG A 287 -14.47 4.25 7.36
C ARG A 287 -13.73 5.00 8.45
N ASP A 288 -13.31 6.23 8.16
CA ASP A 288 -12.52 7.02 9.12
C ASP A 288 -13.35 7.43 10.34
N GLU A 289 -14.67 7.64 10.21
CA GLU A 289 -15.56 7.88 11.35
C GLU A 289 -15.67 6.64 12.24
N LYS A 290 -15.85 5.46 11.64
CA LYS A 290 -15.89 4.17 12.35
C LYS A 290 -14.60 3.82 13.09
N PHE A 291 -13.47 4.41 12.70
CA PHE A 291 -12.19 4.23 13.40
C PHE A 291 -12.01 5.22 14.56
N ASN A 292 -12.81 6.30 14.58
CA ASN A 292 -12.79 7.30 15.64
C ASN A 292 -13.76 6.98 16.78
N GLU A 293 -14.88 6.31 16.48
CA GLU A 293 -15.80 5.68 17.45
C GLU A 293 -15.08 4.66 18.36
#